data_AF-A0A1Y4VHK8-F1
#
_entry.id   AF-A0A1Y4VHK8-F1
#
_cell.length_a   1.000
_cell.length_b   1.000
_cell.length_c   1.000
_cell.angle_alpha   90.00
_cell.angle_beta   90.00
_cell.angle_gamma   90.00
#
_symmetry.space_group_name_H-M   'P 1'
#
loop_
_entity.id
_entity.type
_entity.pdbx_description
1 polymer ?
#
loop_
_entity_poly.entity_id
_entity_poly.type
_entity_poly.pdbx_seq_one_letter_code
_entity_poly.pdbx_strand_id
1 'polypeptide(L)' 'MKQLYIVTEDADMLAPKWLAARINYTNIKFVYHQIDGAEKLKGVKVGDRIAKIGDTISFDGKRLSVEKISFSKMQ' A
#
# COMPACT_ATOMS: atom_id res chain seq x y z
N MET A 1 -9.25 -16.81 -2.90
CA MET A 1 -8.72 -16.05 -4.04
C MET A 1 -7.79 -14.98 -3.49
N LYS A 2 -6.53 -14.92 -3.93
CA LYS A 2 -5.57 -13.92 -3.46
C LYS A 2 -5.75 -12.64 -4.28
N GLN A 3 -5.92 -11.50 -3.61
CA GLN A 3 -5.97 -10.18 -4.24
C GLN A 3 -4.62 -9.50 -4.01
N LEU A 4 -4.11 -8.86 -5.05
CA LEU A 4 -2.82 -8.18 -5.05
C LEU A 4 -3.02 -6.74 -5.50
N TYR A 5 -2.29 -5.82 -4.90
CA TYR A 5 -2.27 -4.43 -5.30
C TYR A 5 -0.85 -3.87 -5.14
N ILE A 6 -0.28 -3.36 -6.22
CA ILE A 6 0.99 -2.66 -6.20
C ILE A 6 0.70 -1.21 -5.80
N VAL A 7 1.38 -0.72 -4.78
CA VAL A 7 1.22 0.67 -4.34
C VAL A 7 1.81 1.60 -5.39
N THR A 8 0.97 2.46 -5.97
CA THR A 8 1.34 3.52 -6.91
C THR A 8 1.31 4.89 -6.23
N GLU A 9 1.85 5.92 -6.87
CA GLU A 9 1.79 7.30 -6.35
C GLU A 9 0.33 7.78 -6.17
N ASP A 10 -0.58 7.33 -7.04
CA ASP A 10 -2.01 7.68 -6.99
C ASP A 10 -2.85 6.62 -6.25
N ALA A 11 -2.27 5.86 -5.31
CA ALA A 11 -2.98 4.72 -4.71
C ALA A 11 -4.22 5.13 -3.90
N ASP A 12 -4.27 6.35 -3.40
CA ASP A 12 -5.43 6.93 -2.74
C ASP A 12 -6.60 7.20 -3.69
N MET A 13 -6.31 7.46 -4.96
CA MET A 13 -7.30 7.61 -6.03
C MET A 13 -7.67 6.26 -6.68
N LEU A 14 -6.71 5.33 -6.76
CA LEU A 14 -6.83 4.11 -7.57
C LEU A 14 -7.02 2.82 -6.76
N ALA A 15 -7.15 2.90 -5.43
CA ALA A 15 -7.28 1.71 -4.59
C ALA A 15 -8.47 0.83 -5.04
N PRO A 16 -8.26 -0.48 -5.23
CA PRO A 16 -9.33 -1.39 -5.58
C PRO A 16 -10.35 -1.48 -4.44
N LYS A 17 -11.61 -1.76 -4.78
CA LYS A 17 -12.73 -1.81 -3.82
C LYS A 17 -12.43 -2.64 -2.56
N TRP A 18 -11.70 -3.75 -2.70
CA TRP A 18 -11.35 -4.60 -1.58
C TRP A 18 -10.37 -3.94 -0.60
N LEU A 19 -9.44 -3.12 -1.08
CA LEU A 19 -8.51 -2.38 -0.23
C LEU A 19 -9.21 -1.18 0.38
N ALA A 20 -9.94 -0.42 -0.45
CA ALA A 20 -10.70 0.76 -0.03
C ALA A 20 -11.71 0.44 1.09
N ALA A 21 -12.44 -0.68 0.97
CA ALA A 21 -13.42 -1.12 1.97
C ALA A 21 -12.81 -1.47 3.34
N ARG A 22 -11.48 -1.53 3.46
CA ARG A 22 -10.77 -1.87 4.70
C ARG A 22 -10.02 -0.68 5.30
N ILE A 23 -10.07 0.49 4.67
CA ILE A 23 -9.50 1.72 5.23
C ILE A 23 -10.24 2.06 6.51
N ASN A 24 -9.51 2.10 7.62
CA ASN A 24 -10.09 2.32 8.95
C ASN A 24 -9.21 3.22 9.84
N TYR A 25 -8.20 3.87 9.25
CA TYR A 25 -7.24 4.78 9.90
C TYR A 25 -6.35 4.18 11.00
N THR A 26 -6.74 3.05 11.57
CA THR A 26 -6.01 2.33 12.61
C THR A 26 -4.98 1.39 11.98
N ASN A 27 -5.47 0.48 11.13
CA ASN A 27 -4.70 -0.61 10.54
C ASN A 27 -4.41 -0.39 9.05
N ILE A 28 -5.30 0.31 8.33
CA ILE A 28 -5.08 0.67 6.93
C ILE A 28 -5.34 2.15 6.74
N LYS A 29 -4.33 2.86 6.25
CA LYS A 29 -4.43 4.26 5.83
C LYS A 29 -3.35 4.64 4.83
N PHE A 30 -3.68 5.58 3.96
CA PHE A 30 -2.69 6.29 3.15
C PHE A 30 -1.82 7.16 4.07
N VAL A 31 -0.53 7.16 3.79
CA VAL A 31 0.47 7.92 4.52
C VAL A 31 1.07 8.91 3.54
N TYR A 32 1.05 10.17 3.92
CA TYR A 32 1.56 11.26 3.10
C TYR A 32 2.84 11.85 3.68
N HIS A 33 3.57 12.57 2.84
CA HIS A 33 4.69 13.42 3.20
C HIS A 33 4.64 14.70 2.39
N GLN A 34 5.20 15.78 2.94
CA GLN A 34 5.33 17.03 2.20
C GLN A 34 6.70 17.06 1.52
N ILE A 35 6.70 17.33 0.21
CA ILE A 35 7.90 17.60 -0.59
C ILE A 35 7.63 18.89 -1.35
N ASP A 36 8.50 19.90 -1.15
CA ASP A 36 8.44 21.19 -1.84
C ASP A 36 7.07 21.89 -1.71
N GLY A 37 6.44 21.76 -0.54
CA GLY A 37 5.11 22.34 -0.25
C GLY A 37 3.93 21.56 -0.84
N ALA A 38 4.16 20.48 -1.59
CA ALA A 38 3.13 19.58 -2.08
C ALA A 38 2.99 18.33 -1.18
N GLU A 39 1.76 17.93 -0.87
CA GLU A 39 1.49 16.65 -0.24
C GLU A 39 1.60 15.54 -1.29
N LYS A 40 2.46 14.55 -1.03
CA LYS A 40 2.66 13.37 -1.88
C LYS A 40 2.37 12.11 -1.10
N LEU A 41 1.93 11.07 -1.79
CA LEU A 41 1.73 9.76 -1.17
C LEU A 41 3.08 9.10 -0.88
N LYS A 42 3.33 8.79 0.40
CA LYS A 42 4.50 8.04 0.85
C LYS A 42 4.30 6.53 0.74
N GLY A 43 3.05 6.08 0.90
CA GLY A 43 2.68 4.68 0.86
C GLY A 43 1.40 4.38 1.66
N VAL A 44 1.19 3.10 1.97
CA VAL A 44 0.00 2.62 2.69
C VAL A 44 0.44 1.93 3.97
N LYS A 45 -0.06 2.41 5.13
CA LYS A 45 0.09 1.68 6.40
C LYS A 45 -0.76 0.41 6.32
N VAL A 46 -0.18 -0.73 6.69
CA VAL A 46 -0.83 -2.03 6.82
C VAL A 46 -0.36 -2.67 8.13
N GLY A 47 -1.21 -2.61 9.16
CA GLY A 47 -0.82 -2.93 10.54
C GLY A 47 0.33 -2.02 10.98
N ASP A 48 1.42 -2.60 11.49
CA ASP A 48 2.58 -1.83 11.95
C ASP A 48 3.62 -1.53 10.86
N ARG A 49 3.32 -1.88 9.61
CA ARG A 49 4.22 -1.70 8.47
C ARG A 49 3.68 -0.63 7.53
N ILE A 50 4.57 -0.02 6.75
CA ILE A 50 4.20 0.84 5.62
C ILE A 50 4.67 0.14 4.35
N ALA A 51 3.73 -0.18 3.46
CA ALA A 51 4.00 -0.55 2.09
C ALA A 51 4.34 0.73 1.31
N LYS A 52 5.56 0.80 0.78
CA LYS A 52 6.02 1.95 -0.01
C LYS A 52 5.53 1.84 -1.45
N ILE A 53 5.68 2.92 -2.21
CA ILE A 53 5.49 2.88 -3.67
C ILE A 53 6.33 1.73 -4.25
N GLY A 54 5.70 0.90 -5.09
CA GLY A 54 6.26 -0.32 -5.66
C GLY A 54 6.08 -1.58 -4.81
N ASP A 55 5.86 -1.48 -3.50
CA ASP A 55 5.54 -2.66 -2.69
C ASP A 55 4.16 -3.23 -3.08
N THR A 56 3.96 -4.53 -2.84
CA THR A 56 2.68 -5.19 -3.09
C THR A 56 1.95 -5.47 -1.78
N ILE A 57 0.70 -5.03 -1.68
CA ILE A 57 -0.23 -5.44 -0.64
C ILE A 57 -0.99 -6.65 -1.14
N SER A 58 -0.99 -7.72 -0.36
CA SER A 58 -1.77 -8.93 -0.66
C SER A 58 -2.85 -9.19 0.37
N PHE A 59 -4.01 -9.63 -0.08
CA PHE A 59 -5.12 -10.08 0.76
C PHE A 59 -5.53 -11.51 0.38
N ASP A 60 -5.51 -12.43 1.33
CA ASP A 60 -5.85 -13.85 1.09
C ASP A 60 -7.34 -14.18 1.35
N GLY A 61 -8.14 -13.18 1.76
CA GLY A 61 -9.51 -13.37 2.23
C GLY A 61 -9.66 -13.20 3.75
N LYS A 62 -8.57 -13.26 4.51
CA LYS A 62 -8.53 -13.15 5.98
C LYS A 62 -7.47 -12.17 6.49
N ARG A 63 -6.29 -12.14 5.88
CA ARG A 63 -5.11 -11.38 6.33
C ARG A 63 -4.54 -10.52 5.22
N LEU A 64 -3.96 -9.40 5.63
CA LEU A 64 -3.17 -8.52 4.78
C LEU A 64 -1.68 -8.72 5.05
N SER A 65 -0.87 -8.66 4.00
CA SER A 65 0.59 -8.66 4.09
C SER A 65 1.20 -7.73 3.07
N VAL A 66 2.43 -7.29 3.36
CA VAL A 66 3.25 -6.45 2.48
C VAL A 66 4.40 -7.29 1.94
N GLU A 67 4.45 -7.41 0.63
CA GLU A 67 5.53 -8.05 -0.12
C GLU A 67 6.42 -6.93 -0.71
N LYS A 68 7.69 -6.89 -0.30
CA LYS A 68 8.64 -5.91 -0.82
C LYS A 68 9.20 -6.37 -2.15
N ILE A 69 9.28 -5.48 -3.13
CA ILE A 69 10.13 -5.73 -4.29
C ILE A 69 11.58 -5.72 -3.82
N SER A 70 12.18 -6.91 -3.72
CA SER A 70 13.63 -7.04 -3.57
C SER A 70 14.21 -7.03 -4.98
N PHE A 71 14.95 -5.97 -5.32
CA PHE A 71 15.68 -5.88 -6.60
C PHE A 71 16.77 -6.97 -6.77
N SER A 72 17.00 -7.83 -5.78
CA SER A 72 17.94 -8.96 -5.85
C SER A 72 17.45 -10.18 -6.64
N LYS A 73 16.28 -10.14 -7.30
CA LYS A 73 15.78 -11.25 -8.15
C LYS A 73 15.90 -11.01 -9.65
N MET A 74 16.70 -10.03 -10.06
CA MET A 74 16.98 -9.72 -11.46
C MET A 74 18.48 -9.83 -11.76
N GLN A 75 19.09 -10.95 -11.32
CA GLN A 75 20.40 -11.44 -11.77
C GLN A 75 20.27 -12.92 -12.11
#